data_AF-A0A1X0UTH2-F1
#
_entry.id   AF-A0A1X0UTH2-F1
#
_cell.length_a   1.000
_cell.length_b   1.000
_cell.length_c   1.000
_cell.angle_alpha   90.00
_cell.angle_beta   90.00
_cell.angle_gamma   90.00
#
_symmetry.space_group_name_H-M   'P 1'
#
loop_
_entity.id
_entity.type
_entity.pdbx_description
1 polymer ?
#
loop_
_entity_poly.entity_id
_entity_poly.type
_entity_poly.pdbx_seq_one_letter_code
_entity_poly.pdbx_strand_id
1 'polypeptide(L)'
;MCPRRVTGTNGKTSTTYLLDADLTAAGEKGGTLTGISISGPGSVFPATRTTPEAVPLKKALARFRDEGETAAVMEVSSHAVAPRRIDGTRFAAVGFTNLSPDHLDF
;
A
#
# COMPACT_ATOMS: atom_id res chain seq x y z
N MET A 1 -13.64 3.57 4.28
CA MET A 1 -12.66 3.03 3.32
C MET A 1 -11.95 1.83 3.96
N CYS A 2 -11.90 0.69 3.26
CA CYS A 2 -11.24 -0.52 3.76
C CYS A 2 -10.07 -0.87 2.82
N PRO A 3 -8.82 -0.49 3.15
CA PRO A 3 -7.68 -0.69 2.26
C PRO A 3 -7.43 -2.18 1.98
N ARG A 4 -7.07 -2.51 0.74
CA ARG A 4 -6.67 -3.85 0.29
C ARG A 4 -5.14 -3.88 0.27
N ARG A 5 -4.50 -4.91 0.82
CA ARG A 5 -3.05 -4.97 1.02
C ARG A 5 -2.40 -6.05 0.17
N VAL A 6 -1.18 -5.78 -0.32
CA VAL A 6 -0.28 -6.80 -0.87
C VAL A 6 1.05 -6.79 -0.12
N THR A 7 1.57 -7.97 0.20
CA THR A 7 2.85 -8.18 0.86
C THR A 7 3.57 -9.38 0.24
N GLY A 8 4.90 -9.43 0.29
CA GLY A 8 5.70 -10.52 -0.30
C GLY A 8 7.15 -10.08 -0.54
N THR A 9 8.04 -10.97 -0.97
CA THR A 9 9.46 -10.65 -1.18
C THR A 9 9.69 -9.98 -2.54
N ASN A 10 9.21 -10.58 -3.62
CA ASN A 10 9.27 -10.04 -4.99
C ASN A 10 7.88 -9.78 -5.58
N GLY A 11 7.76 -8.79 -6.47
CA GLY A 11 6.54 -8.49 -7.23
C GLY A 11 5.51 -7.60 -6.53
N LYS A 12 5.76 -7.15 -5.29
CA LYS A 12 4.84 -6.31 -4.51
C LYS A 12 4.39 -5.04 -5.27
N THR A 13 5.33 -4.30 -5.83
CA THR A 13 5.05 -3.07 -6.58
C THR A 13 4.23 -3.38 -7.85
N SER A 14 4.63 -4.38 -8.64
CA SER A 14 3.90 -4.78 -9.85
C SER A 14 2.46 -5.21 -9.54
N THR A 15 2.25 -6.03 -8.52
CA THR A 15 0.91 -6.44 -8.09
C THR A 15 0.10 -5.25 -7.57
N THR A 16 0.73 -4.26 -6.94
CA THR A 16 0.05 -3.05 -6.46
C THR A 16 -0.53 -2.24 -7.63
N TYR A 17 0.25 -2.04 -8.69
CA TYR A 17 -0.23 -1.35 -9.90
C TYR A 17 -1.29 -2.14 -10.67
N LEU A 18 -1.15 -3.46 -10.77
CA LEU A 18 -2.17 -4.29 -11.43
C LEU A 18 -3.52 -4.23 -10.69
N LEU A 19 -3.50 -4.33 -9.35
CA LEU A 19 -4.73 -4.22 -8.57
C LEU A 19 -5.37 -2.84 -8.63
N ASP A 20 -4.56 -1.78 -8.67
CA ASP A 20 -5.06 -0.40 -8.83
C ASP A 20 -5.73 -0.21 -10.19
N ALA A 21 -5.13 -0.76 -11.26
CA ALA A 21 -5.71 -0.77 -12.59
C ALA A 21 -7.03 -1.57 -12.64
N ASP A 22 -7.07 -2.75 -12.03
CA ASP A 22 -8.29 -3.59 -11.95
C ASP A 22 -9.42 -2.89 -11.18
N LEU A 23 -9.10 -2.26 -10.05
CA LEU A 23 -10.06 -1.50 -9.25
C LEU A 23 -10.60 -0.30 -10.04
N THR A 24 -9.73 0.44 -10.71
CA THR A 24 -10.12 1.55 -11.57
C THR A 24 -11.01 1.07 -12.73
N ALA A 25 -10.67 -0.06 -13.36
CA ALA A 25 -11.48 -0.67 -14.42
C ALA A 25 -12.86 -1.14 -13.91
N ALA A 26 -12.96 -1.52 -12.64
CA ALA A 26 -14.22 -1.85 -11.96
C ALA A 26 -15.03 -0.61 -11.52
N GLY A 27 -14.55 0.60 -11.79
CA GLY A 27 -15.22 1.87 -11.44
C GLY A 27 -14.94 2.36 -10.02
N GLU A 28 -13.99 1.75 -9.31
CA GLU A 28 -13.56 2.22 -7.98
C GLU A 28 -12.61 3.41 -8.12
N LYS A 29 -12.60 4.29 -7.12
CA LYS A 29 -11.60 5.36 -6.99
C LYS A 29 -10.45 4.83 -6.16
N GLY A 30 -9.39 4.40 -6.86
CA GLY A 30 -8.19 3.79 -6.30
C GLY A 30 -7.12 4.80 -5.90
N GLY A 31 -6.33 4.42 -4.89
CA GLY A 31 -5.06 5.05 -4.53
C GLY A 31 -4.00 4.00 -4.23
N THR A 32 -2.73 4.30 -4.50
CA THR A 32 -1.60 3.41 -4.26
C THR A 32 -0.65 3.96 -3.20
N LEU A 33 -0.16 3.08 -2.33
CA LEU A 33 0.92 3.37 -1.39
C LEU A 33 2.06 2.40 -1.66
N THR A 34 3.09 2.86 -2.37
CA THR A 34 4.28 2.06 -2.72
C THR A 34 5.55 2.71 -2.22
N GLY A 35 6.68 1.99 -2.33
CA GLY A 35 7.99 2.59 -2.12
C GLY A 35 8.45 3.62 -3.15
N ILE A 36 7.71 3.72 -4.25
CA ILE A 36 8.00 4.64 -5.35
C ILE A 36 7.21 5.93 -5.13
N SER A 37 5.91 5.82 -4.89
CA SER A 37 5.03 6.95 -4.66
C SER A 37 3.79 6.59 -3.84
N ILE A 38 3.20 7.61 -3.23
CA ILE A 38 1.83 7.59 -2.73
C ILE A 38 1.00 8.37 -3.74
N SER A 39 0.06 7.71 -4.40
CA SER A 39 -0.72 8.31 -5.49
C SER A 39 -2.21 8.13 -5.24
N GLY A 40 -2.98 9.20 -5.45
CA GLY A 40 -4.44 9.21 -5.48
C GLY A 40 -4.96 10.04 -6.67
N PRO A 41 -6.28 10.17 -6.89
CA PRO A 41 -6.84 10.94 -8.00
C PRO A 41 -6.39 12.40 -7.96
N GLY A 42 -5.46 12.77 -8.84
CA GLY A 42 -4.95 14.14 -8.97
C GLY A 42 -3.83 14.53 -7.99
N SER A 43 -3.30 13.59 -7.20
CA SER A 43 -2.14 13.87 -6.34
C SER A 43 -1.13 12.72 -6.31
N VAL A 44 0.15 13.06 -6.45
CA VAL A 44 1.27 12.12 -6.35
C VAL A 44 2.29 12.73 -5.40
N PHE A 45 2.63 11.98 -4.36
CA PHE A 45 3.64 12.35 -3.37
C PHE A 45 4.81 11.37 -3.42
N PRO A 46 6.07 11.85 -3.35
CA PRO A 46 7.22 10.97 -3.28
C PRO A 46 7.19 10.15 -1.98
N ALA A 47 7.38 8.84 -2.11
CA ALA A 47 7.50 7.97 -0.95
C ALA A 47 8.94 8.03 -0.40
N THR A 48 9.09 8.18 0.91
CA THR A 48 10.41 8.14 1.56
C THR A 48 10.86 6.72 1.93
N ARG A 49 9.94 5.74 1.91
CA ARG A 49 10.17 4.32 2.24
C ARG A 49 9.16 3.42 1.52
N THR A 50 9.50 2.15 1.33
CA THR A 50 8.61 1.09 0.82
C THR A 50 7.29 0.98 1.58
N THR A 51 7.31 1.22 2.88
CA THR A 51 6.11 1.43 3.69
C THR A 51 6.37 2.61 4.62
N PRO A 52 5.53 3.67 4.56
CA PRO A 52 5.70 4.85 5.41
C PRO A 52 5.62 4.50 6.91
N GLU A 53 6.17 5.38 7.75
CA GLU A 53 5.90 5.33 9.20
C GLU A 53 4.40 5.45 9.49
N ALA A 54 3.96 5.01 10.67
CA ALA A 54 2.53 4.93 11.02
C ALA A 54 1.80 6.26 10.83
N VAL A 55 2.38 7.38 11.25
CA VAL A 55 1.76 8.71 11.14
C VAL A 55 1.59 9.16 9.67
N PRO A 56 2.64 9.17 8.83
CA PRO A 56 2.48 9.40 7.39
C PRO A 56 1.48 8.48 6.70
N LEU A 57 1.48 7.18 7.04
CA LEU A 57 0.51 6.22 6.51
C LEU A 57 -0.93 6.62 6.85
N LYS A 58 -1.20 6.93 8.12
CA LYS A 58 -2.53 7.38 8.54
C LYS A 58 -2.96 8.69 7.89
N LYS A 59 -2.02 9.64 7.71
CA LYS A 59 -2.29 10.90 7.01
C LYS A 59 -2.67 10.67 5.55
N ALA A 60 -1.96 9.80 4.84
CA ALA A 60 -2.29 9.43 3.46
C ALA A 60 -3.68 8.78 3.36
N LEU A 61 -3.98 7.80 4.22
CA LEU A 61 -5.29 7.15 4.24
C LEU A 61 -6.44 8.11 4.61
N ALA A 62 -6.19 9.06 5.51
CA ALA A 62 -7.16 10.10 5.84
C ALA A 62 -7.43 11.02 4.64
N ARG A 63 -6.38 11.41 3.91
CA ARG A 63 -6.50 12.21 2.69
C ARG A 63 -7.29 11.49 1.62
N PHE A 64 -6.99 10.21 1.35
CA PHE A 64 -7.72 9.38 0.38
C PHE A 64 -9.21 9.32 0.70
N ARG A 65 -9.56 9.13 1.99
CA ARG A 65 -10.96 9.21 2.43
C ARG A 65 -11.58 10.57 2.13
N ASP A 66 -10.88 11.66 2.43
CA ASP A 66 -11.38 13.02 2.25
C ASP A 66 -11.51 13.41 0.76
N GLU A 67 -10.69 12.83 -0.11
CA GLU A 67 -10.76 12.94 -1.57
C GLU A 67 -11.79 11.99 -2.21
N GLY A 68 -12.47 11.16 -1.39
CA GLY A 68 -13.56 10.29 -1.83
C GLY A 68 -13.08 8.99 -2.49
N GLU A 69 -11.84 8.56 -2.23
CA GLU A 69 -11.37 7.25 -2.64
C GLU A 69 -12.14 6.12 -1.93
N THR A 70 -12.41 5.06 -2.68
CA THR A 70 -13.19 3.91 -2.22
C THR A 70 -12.29 2.71 -1.92
N ALA A 71 -11.12 2.64 -2.57
CA ALA A 71 -10.14 1.58 -2.39
C ALA A 71 -8.71 2.13 -2.38
N ALA A 72 -7.83 1.49 -1.61
CA ALA A 72 -6.40 1.78 -1.64
C ALA A 72 -5.63 0.47 -1.65
N VAL A 73 -4.57 0.40 -2.45
CA VAL A 73 -3.65 -0.73 -2.55
C VAL A 73 -2.31 -0.35 -1.95
N MET A 74 -1.87 -1.09 -0.94
CA MET A 74 -0.63 -0.78 -0.22
C MET A 74 0.38 -1.92 -0.33
N GLU A 75 1.60 -1.54 -0.69
CA GLU A 75 2.80 -2.35 -0.58
C GLU A 75 3.29 -2.38 0.87
N VAL A 76 3.46 -3.59 1.42
CA VAL A 76 4.01 -3.76 2.77
C VAL A 76 5.23 -4.68 2.75
N SER A 77 6.38 -4.12 3.12
CA SER A 77 7.61 -4.88 3.31
C SER A 77 7.62 -5.61 4.66
N SER A 78 8.37 -6.72 4.75
CA SER A 78 8.63 -7.42 6.01
C SER A 78 9.16 -6.48 7.10
N HIS A 79 10.01 -5.53 6.70
CA HIS A 79 10.58 -4.46 7.52
C HIS A 79 9.56 -3.44 8.07
N ALA A 80 8.31 -3.45 7.60
CA ALA A 80 7.25 -2.59 8.13
C ALA A 80 6.37 -3.29 9.18
N VAL A 81 6.40 -4.62 9.21
CA VAL A 81 5.65 -5.44 10.16
C VAL A 81 6.34 -5.46 11.53
N ALA A 82 7.67 -5.63 11.57
CA ALA A 82 8.45 -5.61 12.81
C ALA A 82 8.32 -4.30 13.63
N PRO A 83 8.38 -3.10 13.02
CA PRO A 83 8.20 -1.83 13.73
C PRO A 83 6.72 -1.42 13.92
N ARG A 84 5.75 -2.31 13.68
CA ARG A 84 4.31 -2.04 13.93
C ARG A 84 3.73 -0.82 13.19
N ARG A 85 4.27 -0.49 12.01
CA ARG A 85 3.86 0.72 11.25
C ARG A 85 2.43 0.68 10.73
N ILE A 86 1.89 -0.51 10.58
CA ILE A 86 0.54 -0.75 10.06
C ILE A 86 -0.50 -0.95 11.16
N ASP A 87 -0.09 -0.88 12.43
CA ASP A 87 -0.98 -1.12 13.57
C ASP A 87 -2.19 -0.16 13.55
N GLY A 88 -3.34 -0.69 13.96
CA GLY A 88 -4.61 0.02 13.92
C GLY A 88 -5.15 0.29 12.51
N THR A 89 -4.57 -0.28 11.45
CA THR A 89 -5.14 -0.25 10.09
C THR A 89 -5.94 -1.51 9.85
N ARG A 90 -7.21 -1.38 9.48
CA ARG A 90 -8.06 -2.51 9.07
C ARG A 90 -7.84 -2.78 7.59
N PHE A 91 -7.68 -4.04 7.24
CA PHE A 91 -7.49 -4.47 5.86
C PHE A 91 -8.71 -5.27 5.39
N ALA A 92 -9.15 -5.01 4.16
CA ALA A 92 -10.21 -5.77 3.51
C ALA A 92 -9.72 -7.13 3.00
N ALA A 93 -8.48 -7.16 2.52
CA ALA A 93 -7.82 -8.35 1.97
C ALA A 93 -6.31 -8.21 2.11
N VAL A 94 -5.61 -9.34 2.18
CA VAL A 94 -4.14 -9.41 2.21
C VAL A 94 -3.68 -10.43 1.18
N GLY A 95 -2.93 -9.98 0.17
CA GLY A 95 -2.26 -10.84 -0.80
C GLY A 95 -0.83 -11.13 -0.37
N PHE A 96 -0.41 -12.40 -0.47
CA PHE A 96 0.98 -12.83 -0.29
C PHE A 96 1.51 -13.30 -1.65
N THR A 97 2.57 -12.67 -2.18
CA THR A 97 3.08 -13.00 -3.53
C THR A 97 4.08 -14.16 -3.50
N ASN A 98 5.14 -14.07 -2.70
CA ASN A 98 6.15 -15.10 -2.51
C ASN A 98 7.02 -14.76 -1.29
N LEU A 99 7.80 -15.75 -0.85
CA LEU A 99 8.90 -15.60 0.08
C LEU A 99 10.11 -16.32 -0.49
N SER A 100 11.11 -15.56 -0.90
CA SER A 100 12.43 -16.06 -1.31
C SER A 100 13.44 -15.70 -0.24
N PRO A 101 14.60 -16.39 -0.14
CA PRO A 101 15.71 -15.91 0.68
C PRO A 101 16.12 -14.54 0.16
N ASP A 102 15.79 -13.52 0.92
CA ASP A 102 16.12 -12.12 0.65
C ASP A 102 16.23 -11.46 2.02
N HIS A 103 17.27 -10.67 2.23
CA HIS A 103 17.70 -10.18 3.56
C HIS A 103 18.18 -11.28 4.53
N LEU A 104 19.21 -12.05 4.14
CA LEU A 104 19.99 -12.88 5.08
C LEU A 104 20.92 -12.06 6.00
N ASP A 105 20.94 -10.73 5.85
CA ASP A 105 21.82 -9.82 6.58
C ASP A 105 21.10 -9.08 7.72
N PHE A 106 20.01 -9.66 8.24
CA PHE A 106 19.29 -9.15 9.41
C PHE A 106 19.53 -10.01 10.65
#